data_AF-A0A661KLU8-F1
#
_entry.id   AF-A0A661KLU8-F1
#
_cell.length_a   1.000
_cell.length_b   1.000
_cell.length_c   1.000
_cell.angle_alpha   90.00
_cell.angle_beta   90.00
_cell.angle_gamma   90.00
#
_symmetry.space_group_name_H-M   'P 1'
#
loop_
_entity.id
_entity.type
_entity.pdbx_description
1 polymer ?
#
loop_
_entity_poly.entity_id
_entity_poly.type
_entity_poly.pdbx_seq_one_letter_code
_entity_poly.pdbx_strand_id
1 'polypeptide(L)'
;IPNTMQGIHLVTMEFPHTKLQFMYFNKQKLRNHTNFHDVLTYDWKNTAPNGVTRWHKWANQDDSAVHKGLSYTNMEAYGMHTKNRLIIVGLTTNGLIKQLPNLELDLWNALVPDMFDIFLGEANYTFKLPCGWELMPGFRFMHQFDDDAGKIGGAALSGKLALDQPANRANGLGYKDPDSVDATMYGFRLRLKKGAQMFHFGLTYITDDADFIAPWRAWPTQGYTRSMAQYNWEAGTSSYMLKWVMDWNKARLVKGLKTAIDITYMDYDDEKERLGSISKTDRYYIHLDTWWTPPIKLPKDQWLQCKFRLGYVQAQHRRNINANGENPSYTELRFEVNYMF
;
A
#
# COMPACT_ATOMS: atom_id res chain seq x y z
N ILE A 1 3.93 -12.97 -11.71
CA ILE A 1 5.33 -12.49 -11.87
C ILE A 1 5.52 -11.32 -10.91
N PRO A 2 6.64 -11.16 -10.19
CA PRO A 2 6.83 -10.01 -9.30
C PRO A 2 6.90 -8.69 -10.09
N ASN A 3 6.53 -7.59 -9.43
CA ASN A 3 6.88 -6.25 -9.92
C ASN A 3 8.40 -6.11 -9.90
N THR A 4 8.96 -5.41 -10.87
CA THR A 4 10.41 -5.15 -10.95
C THR A 4 10.66 -3.69 -11.31
N MET A 5 11.74 -3.12 -10.79
CA MET A 5 12.18 -1.75 -11.08
C MET A 5 13.47 -1.79 -11.90
N GLN A 6 13.65 -0.82 -12.81
CA GLN A 6 14.91 -0.59 -13.51
C GLN A 6 15.62 0.59 -12.85
N GLY A 7 16.86 0.39 -12.42
CA GLY A 7 17.65 1.46 -11.81
C GLY A 7 18.80 0.95 -10.93
N ILE A 8 19.16 1.75 -9.93
CA ILE A 8 20.29 1.54 -9.02
C ILE A 8 19.77 1.45 -7.59
N HIS A 9 20.30 0.51 -6.82
CA HIS A 9 20.07 0.38 -5.38
C HIS A 9 21.42 0.25 -4.67
N LEU A 10 21.70 1.20 -3.79
CA LEU A 10 22.90 1.23 -2.96
C LEU A 10 22.51 0.98 -1.51
N VAL A 11 23.31 0.18 -0.81
CA VAL A 11 23.12 -0.14 0.60
C VAL A 11 24.48 -0.04 1.29
N THR A 12 24.51 0.64 2.44
CA THR A 12 25.68 0.62 3.33
C THR A 12 25.26 0.33 4.76
N MET A 13 26.12 -0.42 5.46
CA MET A 13 26.00 -0.78 6.88
C MET A 13 27.30 -0.44 7.64
N GLU A 14 28.12 0.46 7.09
CA GLU A 14 29.40 0.89 7.69
C GLU A 14 29.21 1.65 9.01
N PHE A 15 28.02 2.22 9.24
CA PHE A 15 27.69 2.92 10.47
C PHE A 15 27.11 1.93 11.50
N PRO A 16 27.66 1.87 12.73
CA PRO A 16 27.12 1.00 13.77
C PRO A 16 25.62 1.22 13.97
N HIS A 17 24.88 0.11 14.16
CA HIS A 17 23.44 0.11 14.42
C HIS A 17 22.58 0.73 13.30
N THR A 18 23.14 0.96 12.11
CA THR A 18 22.54 1.80 11.10
C THR A 18 22.70 1.21 9.70
N LYS A 19 21.59 1.12 8.97
CA LYS A 19 21.54 0.77 7.55
C LYS A 19 21.05 1.98 6.76
N LEU A 20 21.86 2.44 5.82
CA LEU A 20 21.49 3.49 4.86
C LEU A 20 21.22 2.87 3.50
N GLN A 21 20.20 3.39 2.82
CA GLN A 21 19.77 2.94 1.51
C GLN A 21 19.49 4.13 0.61
N PHE A 22 19.96 4.03 -0.63
CA PHE A 22 19.64 4.96 -1.70
C PHE A 22 19.17 4.17 -2.91
N MET A 23 18.07 4.58 -3.51
CA MET A 23 17.53 3.96 -4.71
C MET A 23 17.18 5.03 -5.72
N TYR A 24 17.46 4.75 -6.99
CA TYR A 24 17.06 5.56 -8.12
C TYR A 24 16.45 4.62 -9.15
N PHE A 25 15.18 4.84 -9.50
CA PHE A 25 14.46 4.06 -10.50
C PHE A 25 13.88 4.97 -11.57
N ASN A 26 14.00 4.57 -12.84
CA ASN A 26 13.45 5.35 -13.95
C ASN A 26 12.35 4.61 -14.72
N LYS A 27 12.15 3.31 -14.43
CA LYS A 27 11.05 2.51 -14.98
C LYS A 27 10.63 1.42 -14.01
N GLN A 28 9.41 0.95 -14.18
CA GLN A 28 8.90 -0.23 -13.52
C GLN A 28 8.26 -1.19 -14.52
N LYS A 29 8.12 -2.44 -14.11
CA LYS A 29 7.32 -3.46 -14.79
C LYS A 29 6.41 -4.10 -13.77
N LEU A 30 5.10 -3.99 -13.98
CA LEU A 30 4.10 -4.57 -13.09
C LEU A 30 3.97 -6.08 -13.27
N ARG A 31 3.34 -6.74 -12.30
CA ARG A 31 3.21 -8.20 -12.21
C ARG A 31 2.55 -8.88 -13.42
N ASN A 32 1.69 -8.15 -14.13
CA ASN A 32 0.91 -8.56 -15.29
C ASN A 32 1.50 -8.03 -16.60
N HIS A 33 2.66 -7.37 -16.55
CA HIS A 33 3.28 -6.71 -17.70
C HIS A 33 4.57 -7.44 -18.11
N THR A 34 4.86 -7.40 -19.42
CA THR A 34 6.09 -7.94 -20.01
C THR A 34 7.16 -6.87 -20.24
N ASN A 35 6.77 -5.60 -20.33
CA ASN A 35 7.64 -4.48 -20.69
C ASN A 35 7.77 -3.47 -19.53
N PHE A 36 8.91 -2.80 -19.47
CA PHE A 36 9.12 -1.67 -18.55
C PHE A 36 8.47 -0.40 -19.10
N HIS A 37 7.81 0.33 -18.20
CA HIS A 37 7.11 1.60 -18.48
C HIS A 37 7.41 2.62 -17.36
N ASP A 38 6.76 3.78 -17.41
CA ASP A 38 7.02 4.87 -16.46
C ASP A 38 6.65 4.49 -15.01
N VAL A 39 7.33 5.11 -14.03
CA VAL A 39 7.13 4.80 -12.60
C VAL A 39 5.82 5.37 -12.02
N LEU A 40 5.24 6.39 -12.66
CA LEU A 40 4.11 7.14 -12.12
C LEU A 40 2.95 7.25 -13.12
N THR A 41 3.24 7.57 -14.38
CA THR A 41 2.23 7.97 -15.36
C THR A 41 1.17 6.89 -15.57
N TYR A 42 -0.07 7.24 -15.24
CA TYR A 42 -1.24 6.46 -15.62
C TYR A 42 -1.48 6.61 -17.12
N ASP A 43 -1.94 5.53 -17.75
CA ASP A 43 -2.29 5.56 -19.17
C ASP A 43 -1.09 5.82 -20.12
N TRP A 44 -1.33 5.69 -21.42
CA TRP A 44 -0.39 5.99 -22.49
C TRP A 44 -0.99 6.98 -23.48
N LYS A 45 -0.12 7.68 -24.23
CA LYS A 45 -0.48 8.64 -25.28
C LYS A 45 -1.65 8.14 -26.14
N ASN A 46 -2.62 9.02 -26.38
CA ASN A 46 -3.77 8.76 -27.24
C ASN A 46 -3.34 8.20 -28.60
N THR A 47 -3.80 6.97 -28.87
CA THR A 47 -3.99 6.30 -30.17
C THR A 47 -2.80 6.14 -31.12
N ALA A 48 -2.63 4.90 -31.60
CA ALA A 48 -1.98 4.66 -32.88
C ALA A 48 -2.73 5.45 -33.99
N PRO A 49 -2.05 5.84 -35.09
CA PRO A 49 -2.61 6.68 -36.16
C PRO A 49 -3.93 6.19 -36.79
N ASN A 50 -4.35 4.95 -36.49
CA ASN A 50 -5.54 4.28 -37.02
C ASN A 50 -6.77 4.37 -36.10
N GLY A 51 -6.75 5.20 -35.05
CA GLY A 51 -7.97 5.55 -34.31
C GLY A 51 -8.54 4.47 -33.38
N VAL A 52 -7.84 3.33 -33.18
CA VAL A 52 -8.28 2.27 -32.26
C VAL A 52 -7.16 1.85 -31.32
N THR A 53 -7.23 2.29 -30.06
CA THR A 53 -6.50 1.62 -28.97
C THR A 53 -7.43 1.40 -27.79
N ARG A 54 -8.14 0.28 -27.80
CA ARG A 54 -8.94 -0.21 -26.66
C ARG A 54 -8.11 -0.40 -25.38
N TRP A 55 -6.77 -0.41 -25.44
CA TRP A 55 -5.90 -0.85 -24.35
C TRP A 55 -4.95 0.20 -23.73
N HIS A 56 -5.10 1.51 -24.04
CA HIS A 56 -4.19 2.55 -23.55
C HIS A 56 -4.08 2.59 -22.01
N LYS A 57 -5.21 2.45 -21.31
CA LYS A 57 -5.31 2.46 -19.84
C LYS A 57 -4.51 1.38 -19.12
N TRP A 58 -4.05 0.34 -19.83
CA TRP A 58 -3.24 -0.76 -19.30
C TRP A 58 -1.83 -0.81 -19.90
N ALA A 59 -1.45 0.17 -20.71
CA ALA A 59 -0.15 0.21 -21.39
C ALA A 59 0.97 0.82 -20.53
N ASN A 60 0.62 1.43 -19.39
CA ASN A 60 1.56 2.05 -18.45
C ASN A 60 1.19 1.66 -17.01
N GLN A 61 1.28 2.57 -16.03
CA GLN A 61 0.94 2.25 -14.66
C GLN A 61 -0.56 1.93 -14.52
N ASP A 62 -0.90 0.66 -14.26
CA ASP A 62 -2.27 0.16 -14.06
C ASP A 62 -2.48 -0.49 -12.69
N ASP A 63 -1.54 -0.32 -11.74
CA ASP A 63 -1.73 -0.78 -10.37
C ASP A 63 -3.02 -0.16 -9.82
N SER A 64 -3.79 -0.99 -9.13
CA SER A 64 -4.98 -0.62 -8.36
C SER A 64 -4.87 0.62 -7.46
N ALA A 65 -3.66 1.01 -7.05
CA ALA A 65 -3.39 2.22 -6.26
C ALA A 65 -2.75 3.36 -7.07
N VAL A 66 -2.83 3.32 -8.40
CA VAL A 66 -2.38 4.42 -9.28
C VAL A 66 -3.26 5.65 -9.14
N HIS A 67 -2.63 6.82 -9.26
CA HIS A 67 -3.32 8.09 -9.41
C HIS A 67 -3.77 8.28 -10.86
N LYS A 68 -5.04 8.03 -11.18
CA LYS A 68 -5.53 8.03 -12.57
C LYS A 68 -5.52 9.42 -13.22
N GLY A 69 -5.54 10.48 -12.40
CA GLY A 69 -5.41 11.86 -12.89
C GLY A 69 -4.01 12.22 -13.38
N LEU A 70 -2.97 11.53 -12.88
CA LEU A 70 -1.58 11.71 -13.28
C LEU A 70 -1.33 10.97 -14.59
N SER A 71 -2.10 11.34 -15.60
CA SER A 71 -2.14 10.70 -16.91
C SER A 71 -1.14 11.33 -17.87
N TYR A 72 -0.75 10.59 -18.92
CA TYR A 72 0.10 11.14 -19.98
C TYR A 72 -0.45 12.46 -20.53
N THR A 73 -1.74 12.50 -20.85
CA THR A 73 -2.42 13.66 -21.45
C THR A 73 -2.40 14.87 -20.50
N ASN A 74 -2.69 14.67 -19.21
CA ASN A 74 -2.74 15.76 -18.24
C ASN A 74 -1.34 16.31 -17.94
N MET A 75 -0.33 15.43 -17.83
CA MET A 75 1.06 15.86 -17.68
C MET A 75 1.54 16.65 -18.90
N GLU A 76 1.28 16.17 -20.13
CA GLU A 76 1.66 16.87 -21.36
C GLU A 76 0.95 18.22 -21.48
N ALA A 77 -0.35 18.30 -21.14
CA ALA A 77 -1.12 19.54 -21.16
C ALA A 77 -0.63 20.57 -20.12
N TYR A 78 -0.11 20.10 -18.97
CA TYR A 78 0.48 20.96 -17.95
C TYR A 78 1.94 21.35 -18.24
N GLY A 79 2.54 20.80 -19.32
CA GLY A 79 3.94 21.05 -19.68
C GLY A 79 4.98 20.22 -18.93
N MET A 80 4.54 19.15 -18.24
CA MET A 80 5.42 18.25 -17.47
C MET A 80 5.97 17.11 -18.31
N HIS A 81 7.10 16.55 -17.85
CA HIS A 81 7.68 15.35 -18.43
C HIS A 81 6.85 14.10 -18.09
N THR A 82 6.72 13.19 -19.07
CA THR A 82 6.03 11.89 -18.90
C THR A 82 7.00 10.73 -18.68
N LYS A 83 8.25 11.06 -18.32
CA LYS A 83 9.33 10.12 -17.96
C LYS A 83 9.83 10.45 -16.56
N ASN A 84 9.04 10.02 -15.58
CA ASN A 84 9.26 10.26 -14.18
C ASN A 84 10.39 9.39 -13.63
N ARG A 85 10.95 9.81 -12.52
CA ARG A 85 12.00 9.09 -11.78
C ARG A 85 11.52 8.96 -10.35
N LEU A 86 11.80 7.82 -9.74
CA LEU A 86 11.56 7.57 -8.33
C LEU A 86 12.90 7.50 -7.62
N ILE A 87 13.12 8.42 -6.69
CA ILE A 87 14.31 8.41 -5.83
C ILE A 87 13.84 8.06 -4.42
N ILE A 88 14.52 7.11 -3.78
CA ILE A 88 14.20 6.69 -2.42
C ILE A 88 15.46 6.78 -1.57
N VAL A 89 15.36 7.47 -0.44
CA VAL A 89 16.40 7.49 0.58
C VAL A 89 15.83 6.89 1.85
N GLY A 90 16.58 5.98 2.47
CA GLY A 90 16.14 5.25 3.65
C GLY A 90 17.25 5.13 4.69
N LEU A 91 16.84 5.24 5.95
CA LEU A 91 17.65 5.00 7.13
C LEU A 91 16.86 4.06 8.04
N THR A 92 17.45 2.91 8.36
CA THR A 92 16.95 2.03 9.43
C THR A 92 17.99 1.97 10.52
N THR A 93 17.59 2.18 11.77
CA THR A 93 18.47 2.07 12.93
C THR A 93 17.92 1.05 13.92
N ASN A 94 18.78 0.33 14.62
CA ASN A 94 18.37 -0.65 15.63
C ASN A 94 19.28 -0.58 16.86
N GLY A 95 18.71 -0.13 17.98
CA GLY A 95 19.42 0.04 19.24
C GLY A 95 20.42 1.19 19.24
N LEU A 96 20.21 2.21 18.39
CA LEU A 96 21.10 3.38 18.28
C LEU A 96 21.19 4.16 19.61
N ILE A 97 20.05 4.28 20.32
CA ILE A 97 19.98 4.91 21.64
C ILE A 97 20.31 3.84 22.68
N LYS A 98 21.45 3.99 23.38
CA LYS A 98 21.94 3.00 24.36
C LYS A 98 20.91 2.67 25.46
N GLN A 99 20.11 3.65 25.89
CA GLN A 99 19.05 3.48 26.89
C GLN A 99 17.82 2.76 26.33
N LEU A 100 17.69 2.63 25.01
CA LEU A 100 16.58 1.99 24.30
C LEU A 100 17.12 0.95 23.29
N PRO A 101 17.81 -0.11 23.76
CA PRO A 101 18.54 -1.03 22.90
C PRO A 101 17.65 -1.86 21.96
N ASN A 102 16.34 -1.91 22.22
CA ASN A 102 15.36 -2.62 21.38
C ASN A 102 14.51 -1.66 20.53
N LEU A 103 14.91 -0.39 20.40
CA LEU A 103 14.26 0.58 19.54
C LEU A 103 14.76 0.43 18.11
N GLU A 104 13.82 0.21 17.20
CA GLU A 104 14.03 0.26 15.76
C GLU A 104 13.37 1.53 15.23
N LEU A 105 14.12 2.34 14.48
CA LEU A 105 13.62 3.54 13.81
C LEU A 105 13.85 3.42 12.31
N ASP A 106 12.81 3.69 11.55
CA ASP A 106 12.82 3.74 10.08
C ASP A 106 12.46 5.15 9.63
N LEU A 107 13.36 5.79 8.89
CA LEU A 107 13.10 7.05 8.21
C LEU A 107 13.28 6.84 6.72
N TRP A 108 12.26 7.15 5.95
CA TRP A 108 12.26 6.98 4.50
C TRP A 108 11.69 8.22 3.83
N ASN A 109 12.25 8.59 2.69
CA ASN A 109 11.65 9.58 1.80
C ASN A 109 11.67 9.01 0.38
N ALA A 110 10.50 8.98 -0.26
CA ALA A 110 10.33 8.60 -1.65
C ALA A 110 9.84 9.80 -2.44
N LEU A 111 10.61 10.24 -3.42
CA LEU A 111 10.35 11.46 -4.18
C LEU A 111 10.23 11.15 -5.67
N VAL A 112 9.23 11.78 -6.28
CA VAL A 112 9.11 11.93 -7.73
C VAL A 112 9.34 13.41 -8.02
N PRO A 113 10.50 13.79 -8.61
CA PRO A 113 10.82 15.20 -8.82
C PRO A 113 9.74 15.91 -9.63
N ASP A 114 9.46 17.17 -9.26
CA ASP A 114 8.47 18.05 -9.90
C ASP A 114 7.04 17.48 -9.86
N MET A 115 6.76 16.61 -8.86
CA MET A 115 5.44 15.98 -8.68
C MET A 115 5.02 15.91 -7.20
N PHE A 116 5.76 15.14 -6.38
CA PHE A 116 5.49 15.00 -4.95
C PHE A 116 6.61 14.21 -4.26
N ASP A 117 6.67 14.31 -2.93
CA ASP A 117 7.45 13.39 -2.10
C ASP A 117 6.65 12.81 -0.93
N ILE A 118 7.08 11.66 -0.43
CA ILE A 118 6.46 10.95 0.69
C ILE A 118 7.52 10.68 1.73
N PHE A 119 7.40 11.36 2.87
CA PHE A 119 8.15 11.05 4.07
C PHE A 119 7.43 9.97 4.89
N LEU A 120 8.20 9.03 5.45
CA LEU A 120 7.76 8.04 6.42
C LEU A 120 8.72 8.03 7.59
N GLY A 121 8.18 8.15 8.80
CA GLY A 121 8.86 7.85 10.04
C GLY A 121 8.15 6.73 10.77
N GLU A 122 8.85 5.65 11.13
CA GLU A 122 8.31 4.57 11.95
C GLU A 122 9.22 4.27 13.13
N ALA A 123 8.62 4.09 14.30
CA ALA A 123 9.29 3.70 15.53
C ALA A 123 8.67 2.42 16.07
N ASN A 124 9.50 1.42 16.35
CA ASN A 124 9.09 0.15 16.94
C ASN A 124 9.95 -0.15 18.16
N TYR A 125 9.33 -0.59 19.25
CA TYR A 125 10.07 -1.02 20.43
C TYR A 125 9.65 -2.41 20.85
N THR A 126 10.57 -3.23 21.37
CA THR A 126 10.25 -4.54 21.94
C THR A 126 10.49 -4.56 23.44
N PHE A 127 9.41 -4.70 24.21
CA PHE A 127 9.44 -4.99 25.64
C PHE A 127 9.39 -6.50 25.86
N LYS A 128 10.38 -7.03 26.59
CA LYS A 128 10.36 -8.41 27.08
C LYS A 128 9.69 -8.42 28.44
N LEU A 129 8.52 -9.03 28.55
CA LEU A 129 7.76 -9.12 29.79
C LEU A 129 8.23 -10.32 30.63
N PRO A 130 8.23 -10.24 31.98
CA PRO A 130 8.67 -11.33 32.85
C PRO A 130 7.92 -12.65 32.65
N CYS A 131 6.67 -12.59 32.17
CA CYS A 131 5.82 -13.75 31.89
C CYS A 131 6.11 -14.46 30.55
N GLY A 132 7.22 -14.09 29.88
CA GLY A 132 7.68 -14.68 28.61
C GLY A 132 6.95 -14.17 27.37
N TRP A 133 6.14 -13.13 27.51
CA TRP A 133 5.51 -12.42 26.40
C TRP A 133 6.41 -11.28 25.91
N GLU A 134 6.37 -11.02 24.59
CA GLU A 134 6.96 -9.85 23.96
C GLU A 134 5.84 -8.86 23.61
N LEU A 135 5.91 -7.64 24.15
CA LEU A 135 5.01 -6.54 23.79
C LEU A 135 5.76 -5.60 22.83
N MET A 136 5.20 -5.42 21.64
CA MET A 136 5.86 -4.70 20.55
C MET A 136 4.93 -3.58 20.04
N PRO A 137 4.90 -2.40 20.71
CA PRO A 137 4.23 -1.23 20.16
C PRO A 137 4.99 -0.71 18.93
N GLY A 138 4.24 -0.14 18.00
CA GLY A 138 4.78 0.55 16.84
C GLY A 138 3.95 1.77 16.48
N PHE A 139 4.62 2.83 16.05
CA PHE A 139 4.00 4.06 15.57
C PHE A 139 4.59 4.41 14.21
N ARG A 140 3.74 4.79 13.26
CA ARG A 140 4.12 5.26 11.93
C ARG A 140 3.46 6.61 11.67
N PHE A 141 4.27 7.53 11.17
CA PHE A 141 3.83 8.78 10.58
C PHE A 141 4.21 8.76 9.10
N MET A 142 3.31 9.19 8.23
CA MET A 142 3.64 9.47 6.84
C MET A 142 3.05 10.81 6.44
N HIS A 143 3.78 11.54 5.59
CA HIS A 143 3.29 12.76 4.98
C HIS A 143 3.70 12.78 3.51
N GLN A 144 2.73 13.06 2.65
CA GLN A 144 2.90 13.31 1.23
C GLN A 144 2.85 14.82 1.02
N PHE A 145 3.87 15.38 0.38
CA PHE A 145 3.95 16.79 0.04
C PHE A 145 3.70 16.97 -1.45
N ASP A 146 2.76 17.84 -1.80
CA ASP A 146 2.50 18.21 -3.19
C ASP A 146 3.63 19.08 -3.79
N ASP A 147 4.00 18.76 -5.02
CA ASP A 147 4.91 19.54 -5.87
C ASP A 147 4.36 19.54 -7.30
N ASP A 148 3.18 20.15 -7.48
CA ASP A 148 2.38 20.24 -8.72
C ASP A 148 1.60 18.99 -9.15
N ALA A 149 1.78 17.82 -8.50
CA ALA A 149 0.97 16.63 -8.82
C ALA A 149 -0.53 16.87 -8.64
N GLY A 150 -0.96 17.64 -7.64
CA GLY A 150 -2.37 17.99 -7.42
C GLY A 150 -2.94 18.90 -8.51
N LYS A 151 -2.14 19.83 -9.04
CA LYS A 151 -2.56 20.67 -10.19
C LYS A 151 -2.81 19.85 -11.45
N ILE A 152 -2.16 18.70 -11.59
CA ILE A 152 -2.29 17.81 -12.75
C ILE A 152 -3.36 16.74 -12.53
N GLY A 153 -3.23 15.97 -11.44
CA GLY A 153 -4.04 14.80 -11.16
C GLY A 153 -5.26 15.07 -10.29
N GLY A 154 -5.20 16.12 -9.46
CA GLY A 154 -6.17 16.41 -8.41
C GLY A 154 -6.00 15.53 -7.18
N ALA A 155 -6.70 15.85 -6.10
CA ALA A 155 -6.54 15.18 -4.79
C ALA A 155 -7.02 13.71 -4.71
N ALA A 156 -7.76 13.23 -5.72
CA ALA A 156 -8.41 11.92 -5.71
C ALA A 156 -7.73 10.92 -6.66
N LEU A 157 -7.34 9.75 -6.15
CA LEU A 157 -6.70 8.68 -6.94
C LEU A 157 -7.55 8.23 -8.14
N SER A 158 -8.87 8.42 -8.06
CA SER A 158 -9.81 8.11 -9.14
C SER A 158 -9.58 8.94 -10.41
N GLY A 159 -8.87 10.06 -10.31
CA GLY A 159 -8.66 11.03 -11.38
C GLY A 159 -9.88 11.90 -11.68
N LYS A 160 -10.94 11.85 -10.85
CA LYS A 160 -12.13 12.66 -11.08
C LYS A 160 -11.92 14.15 -10.89
N LEU A 161 -10.84 14.55 -10.22
CA LEU A 161 -10.44 15.95 -9.99
C LEU A 161 -9.28 16.39 -10.89
N ALA A 162 -8.93 15.58 -11.89
CA ALA A 162 -7.79 15.84 -12.75
C ALA A 162 -7.99 17.08 -13.64
N LEU A 163 -6.90 17.53 -14.27
CA LEU A 163 -6.87 18.71 -15.12
C LEU A 163 -7.93 18.71 -16.24
N ASP A 164 -8.23 17.53 -16.81
CA ASP A 164 -9.26 17.33 -17.84
C ASP A 164 -10.70 17.26 -17.29
N GLN A 165 -10.89 17.43 -15.98
CA GLN A 165 -12.18 17.35 -15.29
C GLN A 165 -12.57 18.67 -14.58
N PRO A 166 -12.59 19.82 -15.28
CA PRO A 166 -12.73 21.14 -14.64
C PRO A 166 -14.05 21.30 -13.87
N ALA A 167 -15.15 20.69 -14.34
CA ALA A 167 -16.44 20.76 -13.65
C ALA A 167 -16.43 20.02 -12.30
N ASN A 168 -15.78 18.85 -12.24
CA ASN A 168 -15.65 18.10 -10.99
C ASN A 168 -14.69 18.82 -10.03
N ARG A 169 -13.59 19.35 -10.57
CA ARG A 169 -12.60 20.13 -9.84
C ARG A 169 -13.23 21.33 -9.15
N ALA A 170 -14.05 22.11 -9.87
CA ALA A 170 -14.81 23.22 -9.31
C ALA A 170 -15.78 22.81 -8.18
N ASN A 171 -16.27 21.56 -8.20
CA ASN A 171 -17.16 21.02 -7.16
C ASN A 171 -16.40 20.38 -5.99
N GLY A 172 -15.08 20.21 -6.06
CA GLY A 172 -14.22 19.58 -5.04
C GLY A 172 -14.45 18.09 -4.80
N LEU A 173 -15.66 17.58 -5.03
CA LEU A 173 -16.10 16.20 -4.77
C LEU A 173 -15.74 15.70 -3.36
N GLY A 174 -15.89 16.58 -2.37
CA GLY A 174 -15.63 16.29 -0.95
C GLY A 174 -14.20 16.55 -0.49
N TYR A 175 -13.31 17.03 -1.38
CA TYR A 175 -11.96 17.49 -1.03
C TYR A 175 -11.98 19.00 -0.79
N LYS A 176 -11.28 19.45 0.25
CA LYS A 176 -11.19 20.88 0.60
C LYS A 176 -10.34 21.67 -0.39
N ASP A 177 -9.24 21.05 -0.82
CA ASP A 177 -8.40 21.54 -1.90
C ASP A 177 -8.32 20.44 -2.98
N PRO A 178 -9.07 20.57 -4.09
CA PRO A 178 -9.00 19.58 -5.17
C PRO A 178 -7.68 19.62 -5.93
N ASP A 179 -6.83 20.62 -5.69
CA ASP A 179 -5.61 20.91 -6.46
C ASP A 179 -4.32 20.56 -5.72
N SER A 180 -4.43 19.97 -4.52
CA SER A 180 -3.30 19.49 -3.73
C SER A 180 -3.36 17.97 -3.57
N VAL A 181 -2.20 17.32 -3.49
CA VAL A 181 -2.07 15.94 -3.03
C VAL A 181 -1.42 15.84 -1.65
N ASP A 182 -1.42 16.91 -0.86
CA ASP A 182 -0.95 16.86 0.52
C ASP A 182 -1.79 15.87 1.33
N ALA A 183 -1.13 14.90 1.97
CA ALA A 183 -1.82 13.88 2.73
C ALA A 183 -1.00 13.45 3.95
N THR A 184 -1.67 13.23 5.09
CA THR A 184 -1.01 12.74 6.30
C THR A 184 -1.62 11.42 6.76
N MET A 185 -0.78 10.49 7.21
CA MET A 185 -1.21 9.26 7.86
C MET A 185 -0.59 9.13 9.25
N TYR A 186 -1.42 8.67 10.19
CA TYR A 186 -0.98 8.16 11.48
C TYR A 186 -1.30 6.67 11.58
N GLY A 187 -0.35 5.87 12.03
CA GLY A 187 -0.50 4.44 12.28
C GLY A 187 -0.05 4.08 13.68
N PHE A 188 -0.88 3.36 14.42
CA PHE A 188 -0.51 2.78 15.71
C PHE A 188 -0.75 1.28 15.70
N ARG A 189 0.17 0.51 16.28
CA ARG A 189 -0.01 -0.93 16.45
C ARG A 189 0.51 -1.41 17.79
N LEU A 190 -0.09 -2.50 18.25
CA LEU A 190 0.39 -3.28 19.38
C LEU A 190 0.46 -4.75 18.97
N ARG A 191 1.64 -5.36 19.09
CA ARG A 191 1.78 -6.82 18.93
C ARG A 191 2.15 -7.45 20.25
N LEU A 192 1.47 -8.54 20.58
CA LEU A 192 1.75 -9.34 21.76
C LEU A 192 2.07 -10.77 21.32
N LYS A 193 3.28 -11.24 21.61
CA LYS A 193 3.79 -12.51 21.08
C LYS A 193 4.35 -13.41 22.18
N LYS A 194 4.03 -14.71 22.13
CA LYS A 194 4.60 -15.73 23.01
C LYS A 194 4.65 -17.08 22.29
N GLY A 195 5.85 -17.65 22.20
CA GLY A 195 6.08 -18.94 21.55
C GLY A 195 5.55 -18.98 20.12
N ALA A 196 4.52 -19.80 19.90
CA ALA A 196 3.89 -20.02 18.60
C ALA A 196 2.84 -18.97 18.21
N GLN A 197 2.38 -18.14 19.14
CA GLN A 197 1.25 -17.24 18.94
C GLN A 197 1.67 -15.77 18.89
N MET A 198 0.97 -14.98 18.08
CA MET A 198 1.05 -13.53 18.07
C MET A 198 -0.34 -12.92 17.85
N PHE A 199 -0.68 -11.95 18.68
CA PHE A 199 -1.85 -11.10 18.53
C PHE A 199 -1.40 -9.71 18.08
N HIS A 200 -2.13 -9.12 17.16
CA HIS A 200 -1.86 -7.81 16.58
C HIS A 200 -3.13 -6.98 16.62
N PHE A 201 -3.03 -5.79 17.19
CA PHE A 201 -4.03 -4.74 17.10
C PHE A 201 -3.43 -3.57 16.32
N GLY A 202 -4.16 -3.04 15.35
CA GLY A 202 -3.71 -1.94 14.52
C GLY A 202 -4.78 -0.88 14.31
N LEU A 203 -4.34 0.36 14.23
CA LEU A 203 -5.12 1.56 13.96
C LEU A 203 -4.41 2.37 12.88
N THR A 204 -5.16 2.91 11.92
CA THR A 204 -4.64 3.89 10.99
C THR A 204 -5.68 4.97 10.74
N TYR A 205 -5.22 6.20 10.59
CA TYR A 205 -6.04 7.34 10.19
C TYR A 205 -5.32 8.09 9.08
N ILE A 206 -6.05 8.40 8.02
CA ILE A 206 -5.63 9.26 6.91
C ILE A 206 -6.37 10.58 7.06
N THR A 207 -5.66 11.69 6.99
CA THR A 207 -6.29 13.00 7.08
C THR A 207 -7.21 13.26 5.89
N ASP A 208 -8.11 14.21 6.09
CA ASP A 208 -9.19 14.54 5.18
C ASP A 208 -8.75 15.55 4.08
N ASP A 209 -7.54 15.35 3.55
CA ASP A 209 -6.87 16.31 2.67
C ASP A 209 -6.77 15.78 1.23
N ALA A 210 -6.02 14.69 1.00
CA ALA A 210 -5.88 14.02 -0.29
C ALA A 210 -5.63 12.52 -0.13
N ASP A 211 -5.80 11.76 -1.21
CA ASP A 211 -5.48 10.33 -1.22
C ASP A 211 -3.95 10.09 -1.33
N PHE A 212 -3.44 9.07 -0.64
CA PHE A 212 -2.01 8.72 -0.77
C PHE A 212 -1.67 8.06 -2.12
N ILE A 213 -0.63 8.57 -2.78
CA ILE A 213 -0.11 8.05 -4.05
C ILE A 213 0.99 7.02 -3.75
N ALA A 214 0.68 5.73 -3.92
CA ALA A 214 1.64 4.65 -3.66
C ALA A 214 1.66 3.56 -4.75
N PRO A 215 1.86 3.90 -6.04
CA PRO A 215 1.67 2.99 -7.17
C PRO A 215 2.78 1.91 -7.29
N TRP A 216 3.91 2.07 -6.59
CA TRP A 216 4.98 1.08 -6.47
C TRP A 216 4.74 0.03 -5.36
N ARG A 217 3.49 -0.10 -4.87
CA ARG A 217 3.09 -1.07 -3.84
C ARG A 217 3.79 -0.89 -2.49
N ALA A 218 4.12 0.35 -2.11
CA ALA A 218 4.65 0.67 -0.78
C ALA A 218 3.62 0.46 0.36
N TRP A 219 2.32 0.43 0.03
CA TRP A 219 1.21 0.15 0.96
C TRP A 219 1.29 0.91 2.30
N PRO A 220 0.83 2.19 2.35
CA PRO A 220 0.97 3.07 3.51
C PRO A 220 0.55 2.45 4.86
N THR A 221 -0.55 1.70 4.88
CA THR A 221 -1.14 1.07 6.07
C THR A 221 -0.64 -0.35 6.36
N GLN A 222 0.36 -0.85 5.62
CA GLN A 222 0.87 -2.21 5.79
C GLN A 222 1.51 -2.43 7.15
N GLY A 223 1.19 -3.57 7.76
CA GLY A 223 1.70 -3.92 9.08
C GLY A 223 0.97 -3.21 10.22
N TYR A 224 -0.08 -2.44 9.89
CA TYR A 224 -0.98 -1.80 10.84
C TYR A 224 -2.41 -2.32 10.60
N THR A 225 -3.07 -1.89 9.53
CA THR A 225 -4.49 -2.20 9.24
C THR A 225 -4.72 -2.75 7.84
N ARG A 226 -3.71 -2.74 6.97
CA ARG A 226 -3.87 -3.30 5.63
C ARG A 226 -3.97 -4.82 5.66
N SER A 227 -5.10 -5.34 5.22
CA SER A 227 -5.24 -6.75 4.88
C SER A 227 -5.07 -7.03 3.39
N MET A 228 -5.08 -8.29 3.00
CA MET A 228 -4.86 -8.68 1.61
C MET A 228 -5.89 -8.04 0.68
N ALA A 229 -5.41 -7.49 -0.45
CA ALA A 229 -6.22 -6.86 -1.50
C ALA A 229 -7.05 -5.63 -1.07
N GLN A 230 -6.92 -5.18 0.18
CA GLN A 230 -7.57 -3.97 0.66
C GLN A 230 -6.64 -2.75 0.50
N TYR A 231 -7.26 -1.62 0.17
CA TYR A 231 -6.64 -0.33 -0.07
C TYR A 231 -7.39 0.69 0.78
N ASN A 232 -6.86 1.03 1.95
CA ASN A 232 -7.51 1.85 2.98
C ASN A 232 -6.68 3.09 3.30
N TRP A 233 -6.21 3.77 2.25
CA TRP A 233 -5.41 4.98 2.35
C TRP A 233 -5.96 6.13 1.48
N GLU A 234 -7.27 6.13 1.23
CA GLU A 234 -7.99 7.30 0.71
C GLU A 234 -8.20 8.33 1.82
N ALA A 235 -8.34 9.60 1.43
CA ALA A 235 -8.56 10.71 2.34
C ALA A 235 -9.74 10.45 3.30
N GLY A 236 -9.58 10.86 4.56
CA GLY A 236 -10.60 10.72 5.60
C GLY A 236 -10.81 9.29 6.12
N THR A 237 -10.05 8.30 5.63
CA THR A 237 -10.25 6.90 6.02
C THR A 237 -9.68 6.60 7.41
N SER A 238 -10.51 5.99 8.27
CA SER A 238 -10.06 5.34 9.52
C SER A 238 -10.10 3.82 9.38
N SER A 239 -9.16 3.11 10.00
CA SER A 239 -9.19 1.65 9.97
C SER A 239 -8.70 1.02 11.27
N TYR A 240 -9.25 -0.15 11.55
CA TYR A 240 -9.04 -0.92 12.78
C TYR A 240 -8.81 -2.37 12.41
N MET A 241 -7.78 -3.01 12.97
CA MET A 241 -7.49 -4.42 12.71
C MET A 241 -7.25 -5.18 14.01
N LEU A 242 -7.87 -6.35 14.11
CA LEU A 242 -7.44 -7.41 15.01
C LEU A 242 -6.91 -8.58 14.19
N LYS A 243 -5.73 -9.10 14.54
CA LYS A 243 -5.10 -10.20 13.85
C LYS A 243 -4.50 -11.19 14.83
N TRP A 244 -4.67 -12.47 14.54
CA TRP A 244 -4.04 -13.58 15.24
C TRP A 244 -3.18 -14.38 14.26
N VAL A 245 -1.99 -14.77 14.70
CA VAL A 245 -1.06 -15.61 13.94
C VAL A 245 -0.63 -16.78 14.80
N MET A 246 -0.66 -17.97 14.22
CA MET A 246 -0.27 -19.22 14.85
C MET A 246 0.74 -19.99 13.98
N ASP A 247 1.89 -20.30 14.57
CA ASP A 247 2.88 -21.22 14.01
C ASP A 247 2.67 -22.61 14.64
N TRP A 248 1.90 -23.45 13.97
CA TRP A 248 1.50 -24.77 14.47
C TRP A 248 2.69 -25.72 14.60
N ASN A 249 3.77 -25.47 13.85
CA ASN A 249 5.01 -26.22 13.94
C ASN A 249 5.74 -25.88 15.25
N LYS A 250 5.85 -24.59 15.61
CA LYS A 250 6.40 -24.17 16.92
C LYS A 250 5.55 -24.66 18.09
N ALA A 251 4.25 -24.80 17.90
CA ALA A 251 3.34 -25.41 18.88
C ALA A 251 3.43 -26.95 18.94
N ARG A 252 4.19 -27.58 18.04
CA ARG A 252 4.32 -29.05 17.91
C ARG A 252 2.99 -29.76 17.62
N LEU A 253 2.07 -29.08 16.92
CA LEU A 253 0.76 -29.61 16.55
C LEU A 253 0.72 -30.10 15.11
N VAL A 254 1.07 -29.23 14.15
CA VAL A 254 1.07 -29.56 12.72
C VAL A 254 2.36 -29.06 12.08
N LYS A 255 3.16 -30.00 11.59
CA LYS A 255 4.47 -29.69 11.01
C LYS A 255 4.33 -28.86 9.73
N GLY A 256 5.10 -27.77 9.68
CA GLY A 256 5.15 -26.86 8.53
C GLY A 256 3.91 -25.99 8.30
N LEU A 257 2.89 -26.06 9.16
CA LEU A 257 1.68 -25.25 9.05
C LEU A 257 1.81 -23.94 9.84
N LYS A 258 1.39 -22.84 9.21
CA LYS A 258 1.21 -21.53 9.82
C LYS A 258 -0.11 -20.94 9.35
N THR A 259 -0.81 -20.26 10.23
CA THR A 259 -2.09 -19.60 9.92
C THR A 259 -2.10 -18.18 10.45
N ALA A 260 -2.77 -17.28 9.74
CA ALA A 260 -3.13 -15.97 10.21
C ALA A 260 -4.63 -15.73 9.92
N ILE A 261 -5.32 -15.13 10.90
CA ILE A 261 -6.69 -14.65 10.74
C ILE A 261 -6.67 -13.17 11.09
N ASP A 262 -7.27 -12.33 10.25
CA ASP A 262 -7.43 -10.92 10.56
C ASP A 262 -8.85 -10.43 10.23
N ILE A 263 -9.35 -9.54 11.08
CA ILE A 263 -10.63 -8.86 10.95
C ILE A 263 -10.31 -7.38 10.91
N THR A 264 -10.71 -6.72 9.85
CA THR A 264 -10.45 -5.29 9.62
C THR A 264 -11.76 -4.55 9.40
N TYR A 265 -11.98 -3.47 10.13
CA TYR A 265 -13.00 -2.48 9.79
C TYR A 265 -12.33 -1.29 9.12
N MET A 266 -12.88 -0.84 8.00
CA MET A 266 -12.45 0.34 7.26
C MET A 266 -13.64 1.28 7.14
N ASP A 267 -13.50 2.47 7.70
CA ASP A 267 -14.46 3.57 7.76
C ASP A 267 -14.00 4.59 6.72
N TYR A 268 -14.67 4.63 5.57
CA TYR A 268 -14.30 5.47 4.44
C TYR A 268 -15.08 6.78 4.48
N ASP A 269 -14.60 7.80 3.78
CA ASP A 269 -15.31 9.08 3.74
C ASP A 269 -16.63 8.98 2.95
N ASP A 270 -17.72 9.08 3.69
CA ASP A 270 -19.08 8.98 3.21
C ASP A 270 -19.46 10.07 2.19
N GLU A 271 -18.94 11.27 2.37
CA GLU A 271 -19.22 12.41 1.49
C GLU A 271 -18.49 12.26 0.15
N LYS A 272 -17.21 11.87 0.18
CA LYS A 272 -16.43 11.56 -1.02
C LYS A 272 -17.02 10.40 -1.79
N GLU A 273 -17.55 9.37 -1.11
CA GLU A 273 -18.27 8.28 -1.77
C GLU A 273 -19.56 8.76 -2.42
N ARG A 274 -20.39 9.50 -1.68
CA ARG A 274 -21.67 10.04 -2.17
C ARG A 274 -21.47 10.97 -3.37
N LEU A 275 -20.46 11.83 -3.34
CA LEU A 275 -20.08 12.73 -4.44
C LEU A 275 -19.32 12.00 -5.55
N GLY A 276 -18.82 10.79 -5.27
CA GLY A 276 -18.28 9.85 -6.24
C GLY A 276 -16.81 9.96 -6.51
N SER A 277 -16.05 10.76 -5.75
CA SER A 277 -14.60 10.84 -5.88
C SER A 277 -13.91 9.54 -5.45
N ILE A 278 -14.50 8.81 -4.50
CA ILE A 278 -14.13 7.43 -4.16
C ILE A 278 -15.28 6.46 -4.45
N SER A 279 -14.95 5.18 -4.65
CA SER A 279 -15.95 4.11 -4.89
C SER A 279 -16.07 3.12 -3.74
N LYS A 280 -15.27 3.31 -2.69
CA LYS A 280 -15.23 2.44 -1.51
C LYS A 280 -16.15 3.00 -0.44
N THR A 281 -16.99 2.12 0.07
CA THR A 281 -17.85 2.32 1.25
C THR A 281 -17.26 1.60 2.46
N ASP A 282 -17.73 1.97 3.64
CA ASP A 282 -17.47 1.29 4.90
C ASP A 282 -17.62 -0.22 4.77
N ARG A 283 -16.68 -0.95 5.36
CA ARG A 283 -16.66 -2.39 5.24
C ARG A 283 -15.94 -3.11 6.36
N TYR A 284 -16.45 -4.31 6.63
CA TYR A 284 -15.70 -5.34 7.33
C TYR A 284 -14.99 -6.24 6.33
N TYR A 285 -13.77 -6.62 6.67
CA TYR A 285 -12.99 -7.62 5.94
C TYR A 285 -12.50 -8.69 6.90
N ILE A 286 -12.87 -9.94 6.61
CA ILE A 286 -12.39 -11.12 7.32
C ILE A 286 -11.45 -11.86 6.38
N HIS A 287 -10.26 -12.17 6.86
CA HIS A 287 -9.23 -12.79 6.04
C HIS A 287 -8.57 -13.95 6.78
N LEU A 288 -8.44 -15.06 6.08
CA LEU A 288 -7.70 -16.25 6.49
C LEU A 288 -6.52 -16.42 5.53
N ASP A 289 -5.32 -16.55 6.06
CA ASP A 289 -4.09 -16.85 5.31
C ASP A 289 -3.40 -18.05 5.93
N THR A 290 -3.18 -19.09 5.14
CA THR A 290 -2.57 -20.34 5.59
C THR A 290 -1.39 -20.69 4.69
N TRP A 291 -0.26 -20.99 5.32
CA TRP A 291 0.96 -21.46 4.68
C TRP A 291 1.26 -22.86 5.18
N TRP A 292 1.46 -23.79 4.25
CA TRP A 292 1.86 -25.15 4.60
C TRP A 292 3.08 -25.55 3.79
N THR A 293 4.18 -25.81 4.51
CA THR A 293 5.40 -26.41 3.96
C THR A 293 5.39 -27.88 4.36
N PRO A 294 4.82 -28.78 3.55
CA PRO A 294 4.65 -30.17 3.93
C PRO A 294 6.02 -30.82 4.24
N PRO A 295 6.09 -31.75 5.21
CA PRO A 295 7.34 -32.38 5.64
C PRO A 295 7.78 -33.48 4.66
N ILE A 296 7.86 -33.15 3.38
CA ILE A 296 8.32 -34.05 2.32
C ILE A 296 9.84 -33.94 2.24
N LYS A 297 10.52 -35.08 2.06
CA LYS A 297 11.95 -35.11 1.86
C LYS A 297 12.27 -34.65 0.43
N LEU A 298 12.86 -33.47 0.31
CA LEU A 298 13.36 -32.90 -0.94
C LEU A 298 14.90 -32.80 -0.88
N PRO A 299 15.59 -32.68 -2.03
CA PRO A 299 16.99 -32.27 -2.08
C PRO A 299 17.28 -31.03 -1.24
N LYS A 300 18.55 -30.87 -0.87
CA LYS A 300 19.01 -29.71 -0.12
C LYS A 300 18.65 -28.43 -0.89
N ASP A 301 18.20 -27.41 -0.17
CA ASP A 301 17.79 -26.09 -0.69
C ASP A 301 16.50 -26.07 -1.54
N GLN A 302 15.85 -27.22 -1.74
CA GLN A 302 14.54 -27.31 -2.37
C GLN A 302 13.41 -27.30 -1.35
N TRP A 303 12.30 -26.67 -1.72
CA TRP A 303 11.11 -26.65 -0.89
C TRP A 303 9.82 -26.56 -1.70
N LEU A 304 8.76 -27.15 -1.13
CA LEU A 304 7.38 -27.04 -1.59
C LEU A 304 6.59 -26.26 -0.55
N GLN A 305 5.78 -25.30 -0.98
CA GLN A 305 4.85 -24.60 -0.12
C GLN A 305 3.50 -24.42 -0.80
N CYS A 306 2.45 -24.83 -0.09
CA CYS A 306 1.07 -24.54 -0.46
C CYS A 306 0.57 -23.34 0.34
N LYS A 307 -0.16 -22.44 -0.30
CA LYS A 307 -0.87 -21.36 0.37
C LYS A 307 -2.34 -21.38 0.02
N PHE A 308 -3.17 -21.19 1.03
CA PHE A 308 -4.61 -21.00 0.87
C PHE A 308 -5.01 -19.71 1.55
N ARG A 309 -5.75 -18.86 0.83
CA ARG A 309 -6.22 -17.58 1.35
C ARG A 309 -7.66 -17.33 0.97
N LEU A 310 -8.44 -16.87 1.94
CA LEU A 310 -9.84 -16.50 1.80
C LEU A 310 -10.03 -15.09 2.34
N GLY A 311 -10.66 -14.23 1.57
CA GLY A 311 -11.11 -12.90 1.97
C GLY A 311 -12.62 -12.77 1.81
N TYR A 312 -13.29 -12.26 2.83
CA TYR A 312 -14.72 -11.94 2.79
C TYR A 312 -14.90 -10.46 3.10
N VAL A 313 -15.38 -9.69 2.13
CA VAL A 313 -15.71 -8.28 2.27
C VAL A 313 -17.22 -8.14 2.39
N GLN A 314 -17.66 -7.57 3.50
CA GLN A 314 -19.01 -7.06 3.67
C GLN A 314 -18.97 -5.54 3.72
N ALA A 315 -19.46 -4.90 2.66
CA ALA A 315 -19.45 -3.46 2.49
C ALA A 315 -20.88 -2.90 2.52
N GLN A 316 -21.01 -1.63 2.89
CA GLN A 316 -22.27 -0.91 2.74
C GLN A 316 -22.59 -0.67 1.25
N HIS A 317 -23.87 -0.56 0.93
CA HIS A 317 -24.33 -0.17 -0.40
C HIS A 317 -23.83 1.23 -0.74
N ARG A 318 -23.44 1.45 -2.00
CA ARG A 318 -23.00 2.76 -2.49
C ARG A 318 -24.16 3.76 -2.45
N ARG A 319 -23.91 4.96 -1.95
CA ARG A 319 -24.87 6.07 -1.95
C ARG A 319 -24.70 7.00 -3.13
N ASN A 320 -23.61 6.86 -3.88
CA ASN A 320 -23.45 7.59 -5.13
C ASN A 320 -24.65 7.34 -6.05
N ILE A 321 -25.27 8.41 -6.57
CA ILE A 321 -26.45 8.31 -7.43
C ILE A 321 -26.21 7.47 -8.69
N ASN A 322 -24.99 7.53 -9.25
CA ASN A 322 -24.64 6.77 -10.44
C ASN A 322 -24.35 5.29 -10.13
N ALA A 323 -24.14 4.93 -8.86
CA ALA A 323 -23.97 3.55 -8.42
C ALA A 323 -25.30 2.86 -8.13
N ASN A 324 -26.43 3.60 -8.09
CA ASN A 324 -27.77 3.04 -7.93
C ASN A 324 -27.90 2.02 -6.79
N GLY A 325 -27.28 2.29 -5.63
CA GLY A 325 -27.36 1.38 -4.48
C GLY A 325 -26.59 0.07 -4.65
N GLU A 326 -25.60 -0.01 -5.56
CA GLU A 326 -24.77 -1.22 -5.75
C GLU A 326 -24.15 -1.69 -4.43
N ASN A 327 -24.19 -3.00 -4.18
CA ASN A 327 -23.49 -3.64 -3.06
C ASN A 327 -22.08 -4.08 -3.50
N PRO A 328 -20.99 -3.42 -3.03
CA PRO A 328 -19.63 -3.77 -3.42
C PRO A 328 -19.01 -4.87 -2.54
N SER A 329 -19.84 -5.67 -1.85
CA SER A 329 -19.40 -6.86 -1.10
C SER A 329 -18.91 -7.96 -2.05
N TYR A 330 -17.89 -8.69 -1.64
CA TYR A 330 -17.35 -9.80 -2.44
C TYR A 330 -16.59 -10.82 -1.58
N THR A 331 -16.36 -11.99 -2.16
CA THR A 331 -15.49 -13.03 -1.60
C THR A 331 -14.35 -13.29 -2.57
N GLU A 332 -13.12 -13.37 -2.04
CA GLU A 332 -11.93 -13.71 -2.82
C GLU A 332 -11.29 -14.99 -2.28
N LEU A 333 -10.91 -15.89 -3.18
CA LEU A 333 -10.16 -17.10 -2.86
C LEU A 333 -8.88 -17.14 -3.68
N ARG A 334 -7.76 -17.46 -3.02
CA ARG A 334 -6.46 -17.67 -3.70
C ARG A 334 -5.83 -18.96 -3.21
N PHE A 335 -5.44 -19.78 -4.18
CA PHE A 335 -4.64 -20.98 -3.95
C PHE A 335 -3.32 -20.85 -4.70
N GLU A 336 -2.21 -21.14 -4.01
CA GLU A 336 -0.87 -21.13 -4.60
C GLU A 336 -0.14 -22.42 -4.25
N VAL A 337 0.56 -23.00 -5.21
CA VAL A 337 1.55 -24.06 -5.00
C VAL A 337 2.87 -23.55 -5.53
N ASN A 338 3.85 -23.43 -4.65
CA ASN A 338 5.15 -22.85 -4.95
C ASN A 338 6.21 -23.93 -4.72
N TYR A 339 7.04 -24.16 -5.73
CA TYR A 339 8.17 -25.06 -5.64
C TYR A 339 9.44 -24.31 -6.00
N MET A 340 10.46 -24.41 -5.16
CA MET A 340 11.79 -23.87 -5.42
C MET A 340 12.75 -25.02 -5.70
N PHE A 341 13.41 -24.95 -6.87
CA PHE A 341 14.41 -25.92 -7.35
C PHE A 341 15.81 -25.63 -6.84
#